data_AF-A0A7V8F4N8-F1
#
_entry.id   AF-A0A7V8F4N8-F1
#
_cell.length_a   1.000
_cell.length_b   1.000
_cell.length_c   1.000
_cell.angle_alpha   90.00
_cell.angle_beta   90.00
_cell.angle_gamma   90.00
#
_symmetry.space_group_name_H-M   'P 1'
#
loop_
_entity.id
_entity.type
_entity.pdbx_description
1 polymer ?
#
loop_
_entity_poly.entity_id
_entity_poly.type
_entity_poly.pdbx_seq_one_letter_code
_entity_poly.pdbx_strand_id
1 'polypeptide(L)'
;MHHIHTSPEAVSKLKKAAKLLARGDTLLQHAEALDRVAKEAGYLHWKHVTTCAETTSAAQATSSPLAKVTAAECTDPRFGKPKDQELILIVGPSGYGKTFRAIDYALNALRQGKPVHVLDIGRSYWHLCRTVGGTYSTFARDGSRSDERHGNTPLVVFELEDLVGQPEDARTSVPVNEIAPTALLVVDELWQMPRVLGAPDAPKHLVEAHLATGGSAVLLSMDRILPNGPKPHLDIESGSAVRRSLVQLDRI
;
A
#
# COMPACT_ATOMS: atom_id res chain seq x y z
N MET A 1 -27.57 5.51 -18.97
CA MET A 1 -26.16 5.44 -19.40
C MET A 1 -25.75 3.98 -19.43
N HIS A 2 -25.24 3.48 -20.56
CA HIS A 2 -24.82 2.08 -20.72
C HIS A 2 -23.39 1.92 -20.19
N HIS A 3 -23.17 1.09 -19.17
CA HIS A 3 -21.83 0.82 -18.64
C HIS A 3 -21.00 0.01 -19.64
N ILE A 4 -19.77 0.44 -19.89
CA ILE A 4 -18.80 -0.29 -20.71
C ILE A 4 -17.71 -0.77 -19.76
N HIS A 5 -17.36 -2.05 -19.82
CA HIS A 5 -16.24 -2.58 -19.03
C HIS A 5 -14.93 -1.96 -19.51
N THR A 6 -14.35 -1.05 -18.73
CA THR A 6 -13.20 -0.24 -19.11
C THR A 6 -12.00 -0.54 -18.20
N SER A 7 -10.98 -1.23 -18.74
CA SER A 7 -9.76 -1.53 -17.97
C SER A 7 -8.79 -0.34 -17.94
N PRO A 8 -7.82 -0.31 -16.99
CA PRO A 8 -6.78 0.72 -16.95
C PRO A 8 -5.96 0.81 -18.25
N GLU A 9 -5.71 -0.32 -18.90
CA GLU A 9 -5.00 -0.38 -20.19
C GLU A 9 -5.82 0.28 -21.30
N ALA A 10 -7.14 0.09 -21.31
CA ALA A 10 -8.03 0.73 -22.27
C ALA A 10 -8.01 2.26 -22.11
N VAL A 11 -8.06 2.78 -20.89
CA VAL A 11 -7.94 4.22 -20.62
C VAL A 11 -6.59 4.76 -21.10
N SER A 12 -5.50 4.02 -20.86
CA SER A 12 -4.15 4.40 -21.29
C SER A 12 -4.04 4.45 -22.83
N LYS A 13 -4.63 3.48 -23.53
CA LYS A 13 -4.69 3.47 -25.01
C LYS A 13 -5.46 4.67 -25.55
N LEU A 14 -6.61 5.00 -24.96
CA LEU A 14 -7.42 6.16 -25.38
C LEU A 14 -6.67 7.49 -25.15
N LYS A 15 -5.99 7.66 -24.02
CA LYS A 15 -5.13 8.85 -23.77
C LYS A 15 -4.00 8.97 -24.79
N LYS A 16 -3.35 7.86 -25.15
CA LYS A 16 -2.28 7.85 -26.16
C LYS A 16 -2.82 8.22 -27.55
N ALA A 17 -3.98 7.68 -27.94
CA ALA A 17 -4.64 8.02 -29.20
C ALA A 17 -5.05 9.50 -29.25
N ALA A 18 -5.62 10.04 -28.17
CA ALA A 18 -5.99 11.46 -28.10
C ALA A 18 -4.77 12.39 -28.21
N LYS A 19 -3.64 12.00 -27.59
CA LYS A 19 -2.38 12.74 -27.70
C LYS A 19 -1.79 12.72 -29.10
N LEU A 20 -1.95 11.63 -29.85
CA LEU A 20 -1.53 11.54 -31.24
C LEU A 20 -2.42 12.39 -32.16
N LEU A 21 -3.74 12.37 -31.93
CA LEU A 21 -4.71 13.21 -32.65
C LEU A 21 -4.46 14.71 -32.45
N ALA A 22 -4.26 15.14 -31.20
CA ALA A 22 -3.97 16.55 -30.89
C ALA A 22 -2.59 17.02 -31.40
N ARG A 23 -1.68 16.11 -31.77
CA ARG A 23 -0.39 16.44 -32.40
C ARG A 23 -0.48 16.57 -33.92
N GLY A 24 -1.45 15.89 -34.54
CA GLY A 24 -1.67 15.94 -35.98
C GLY A 24 -2.46 17.17 -36.44
N ASP A 25 -3.17 17.84 -35.53
CA ASP A 25 -3.99 19.02 -35.80
C ASP A 25 -3.70 20.12 -34.79
N THR A 26 -3.00 21.17 -35.22
CA THR A 26 -2.50 22.27 -34.37
C THR A 26 -3.61 23.14 -33.79
N LEU A 27 -4.85 23.04 -34.30
CA LEU A 27 -6.00 23.79 -33.81
C LEU A 27 -6.88 22.98 -32.84
N LEU A 28 -6.68 21.67 -32.76
CA LEU A 28 -7.51 20.78 -31.95
C LEU A 28 -7.07 20.79 -30.48
N GLN A 29 -7.96 21.21 -29.58
CA GLN A 29 -7.66 21.15 -28.16
C GLN A 29 -7.63 19.70 -27.67
N HIS A 30 -6.71 19.39 -26.76
CA HIS A 30 -6.55 18.04 -26.21
C HIS A 30 -7.84 17.49 -25.54
N ALA A 31 -8.66 18.36 -24.96
CA ALA A 31 -9.95 17.98 -24.39
C ALA A 31 -10.94 17.47 -25.46
N GLU A 32 -11.00 18.15 -26.61
CA GLU A 32 -11.83 17.74 -27.75
C GLU A 32 -11.30 16.45 -28.38
N ALA A 33 -9.97 16.27 -28.43
CA ALA A 33 -9.35 15.04 -28.88
C ALA A 33 -9.72 13.84 -27.99
N LEU A 34 -9.79 14.03 -26.66
CA LEU A 34 -10.22 12.98 -25.72
C LEU A 34 -11.69 12.60 -25.93
N ASP A 35 -12.57 13.57 -26.15
CA ASP A 35 -13.99 13.31 -26.42
C ASP A 35 -14.19 12.61 -27.76
N ARG A 36 -13.41 12.97 -28.78
CA ARG A 36 -13.47 12.35 -30.11
C ARG A 36 -13.04 10.88 -30.05
N VAL A 37 -11.91 10.60 -29.42
CA VAL A 37 -11.41 9.23 -29.24
C VAL A 37 -12.34 8.40 -28.35
N ALA A 38 -12.97 9.01 -27.34
CA ALA A 38 -13.99 8.34 -26.53
C ALA A 38 -15.20 7.92 -27.37
N LYS A 39 -15.71 8.80 -28.24
CA LYS A 39 -16.83 8.51 -29.14
C LYS A 39 -16.52 7.43 -30.17
N GLU A 40 -15.33 7.47 -30.77
CA GLU A 40 -14.85 6.42 -31.70
C GLU A 40 -14.77 5.05 -31.02
N ALA A 41 -14.47 5.01 -29.72
CA ALA A 41 -14.42 3.80 -28.91
C ALA A 41 -15.79 3.38 -28.31
N GLY A 42 -16.89 4.04 -28.70
CA GLY A 42 -18.25 3.69 -28.28
C GLY A 42 -18.73 4.35 -26.98
N TYR A 43 -17.97 5.29 -26.40
CA TYR A 43 -18.38 6.06 -25.22
C TYR A 43 -19.10 7.36 -25.63
N LEU A 44 -19.89 7.96 -24.73
CA LEU A 44 -20.60 9.21 -25.02
C LEU A 44 -19.66 10.43 -25.06
N HIS A 45 -18.69 10.49 -24.14
CA HIS A 45 -17.68 11.54 -23.97
C HIS A 45 -16.59 11.04 -23.01
N TRP A 46 -15.48 11.76 -22.85
CA TRP A 46 -14.37 11.38 -21.99
C TRP A 46 -14.79 11.11 -20.55
N LYS A 47 -15.70 11.93 -20.00
CA LYS A 47 -16.25 11.71 -18.66
C LYS A 47 -17.02 10.38 -18.51
N HIS A 48 -17.56 9.82 -19.60
CA HIS A 48 -18.20 8.49 -19.58
C HIS A 48 -17.15 7.39 -19.46
N VAL A 49 -15.97 7.57 -20.09
CA VAL A 49 -14.82 6.66 -19.97
C VAL A 49 -14.34 6.60 -18.52
N THR A 50 -14.18 7.76 -17.86
CA THR A 50 -13.71 7.81 -16.46
C THR A 50 -14.71 7.17 -15.51
N THR A 51 -16.01 7.47 -15.65
CA THR A 51 -17.06 6.85 -14.83
C THR A 51 -17.16 5.34 -15.06
N CYS A 52 -17.02 4.87 -16.32
CA CYS A 52 -17.01 3.44 -16.62
C CYS A 52 -15.78 2.73 -16.05
N ALA A 53 -14.60 3.38 -16.08
CA ALA A 53 -13.37 2.86 -15.48
C ALA A 53 -13.48 2.78 -13.95
N GLU A 54 -13.97 3.83 -13.29
CA GLU A 54 -14.22 3.86 -11.84
C GLU A 54 -15.19 2.76 -11.41
N THR A 55 -16.29 2.59 -12.16
CA THR A 55 -17.29 1.55 -11.90
C THR A 55 -16.71 0.15 -12.14
N THR A 56 -15.86 -0.02 -13.15
CA THR A 56 -15.18 -1.30 -13.44
C THR A 56 -14.18 -1.65 -12.33
N SER A 57 -13.41 -0.67 -11.84
CA SER A 57 -12.51 -0.85 -10.70
C SER A 57 -13.26 -1.15 -9.40
N ALA A 58 -14.42 -0.51 -9.16
CA ALA A 58 -15.28 -0.79 -8.02
C ALA A 58 -15.93 -2.19 -8.09
N ALA A 59 -16.32 -2.65 -9.28
CA ALA A 59 -16.84 -4.00 -9.50
C ALA A 59 -15.75 -5.08 -9.33
N GLN A 60 -14.52 -4.80 -9.75
CA GLN A 60 -13.37 -5.70 -9.51
C GLN A 60 -12.96 -5.73 -8.03
N ALA A 61 -13.11 -4.62 -7.30
CA ALA A 61 -12.85 -4.57 -5.85
C ALA A 61 -13.86 -5.42 -5.04
N THR A 62 -15.09 -5.62 -5.53
CA THR A 62 -16.15 -6.37 -4.83
C THR A 62 -16.14 -7.89 -5.11
N SER A 63 -15.32 -8.38 -6.04
CA SER A 63 -15.21 -9.82 -6.34
C SER A 63 -13.79 -10.37 -6.26
N SER A 64 -12.94 -9.80 -5.39
CA SER A 64 -11.59 -10.32 -5.17
C SER A 64 -11.66 -11.79 -4.71
N PRO A 65 -11.12 -12.76 -5.49
CA PRO A 65 -10.97 -14.15 -5.03
C PRO A 65 -10.18 -14.23 -3.74
N LEU A 66 -9.32 -13.24 -3.49
CA LEU A 66 -8.50 -13.13 -2.30
C LEU A 66 -9.29 -12.71 -1.07
N ALA A 67 -10.23 -11.76 -1.21
CA ALA A 67 -11.13 -11.42 -0.12
C ALA A 67 -12.00 -12.62 0.29
N LYS A 68 -12.36 -13.49 -0.67
CA LYS A 68 -13.06 -14.76 -0.40
C LYS A 68 -12.17 -15.78 0.30
N VAL A 69 -10.90 -15.91 -0.10
CA VAL A 69 -9.92 -16.80 0.55
C VAL A 69 -9.63 -16.34 1.98
N THR A 70 -9.36 -15.06 2.19
CA THR A 70 -9.08 -14.54 3.54
C THR A 70 -10.30 -14.60 4.45
N ALA A 71 -11.52 -14.37 3.92
CA ALA A 71 -12.75 -14.59 4.67
C ALA A 71 -12.98 -16.07 5.03
N ALA A 72 -12.67 -17.00 4.12
CA ALA A 72 -12.76 -18.44 4.36
C ALA A 72 -11.75 -18.91 5.42
N GLU A 73 -10.48 -18.47 5.33
CA GLU A 73 -9.43 -18.80 6.30
C GLU A 73 -9.71 -18.21 7.69
N CYS A 74 -10.34 -17.04 7.78
CA CYS A 74 -10.72 -16.42 9.05
C CYS A 74 -11.95 -17.05 9.73
N THR A 75 -12.74 -17.85 9.00
CA THR A 75 -14.01 -18.43 9.50
C THR A 75 -13.97 -19.95 9.61
N ASP A 76 -12.95 -20.60 9.05
CA ASP A 76 -12.84 -22.05 9.06
C ASP A 76 -12.10 -22.55 10.32
N PRO A 77 -12.79 -23.27 11.23
CA PRO A 77 -12.24 -23.72 12.50
C PRO A 77 -11.13 -24.79 12.38
N ARG A 78 -10.85 -25.30 11.16
CA ARG A 78 -9.72 -26.21 10.88
C ARG A 78 -8.38 -25.48 10.86
N PHE A 79 -8.38 -24.19 10.51
CA PHE A 79 -7.24 -23.31 10.77
C PHE A 79 -7.43 -22.85 12.21
N GLY A 80 -6.71 -23.48 13.14
CA GLY A 80 -6.85 -23.22 14.58
C GLY A 80 -6.85 -21.73 14.92
N LYS A 81 -7.38 -21.36 16.10
CA LYS A 81 -7.43 -19.96 16.57
C LYS A 81 -6.18 -19.20 16.10
N PRO A 82 -6.33 -18.06 15.39
CA PRO A 82 -5.18 -17.29 14.92
C PRO A 82 -4.22 -17.15 16.08
N LYS A 83 -2.95 -17.54 15.90
CA LYS A 83 -1.92 -17.17 16.87
C LYS A 83 -2.01 -15.65 17.02
N ASP A 84 -2.02 -15.15 18.26
CA ASP A 84 -2.35 -13.74 18.51
C ASP A 84 -1.41 -12.76 17.76
N GLN A 85 -0.20 -13.22 17.42
CA GLN A 85 0.84 -12.45 16.76
C GLN A 85 1.43 -13.15 15.52
N GLU A 86 1.56 -12.38 14.43
CA GLU A 86 2.18 -12.81 13.19
C GLU A 86 3.27 -11.83 12.73
N LEU A 87 4.34 -12.37 12.15
CA LEU A 87 5.38 -11.65 11.43
C LEU A 87 5.41 -12.17 10.00
N ILE A 88 5.00 -11.33 9.06
CA ILE A 88 4.84 -11.69 7.65
C ILE A 88 5.83 -10.87 6.83
N LEU A 89 6.70 -11.53 6.08
CA LEU A 89 7.58 -10.89 5.11
C LEU A 89 7.02 -11.12 3.69
N ILE A 90 6.69 -10.05 2.99
CA ILE A 90 6.23 -10.07 1.60
C ILE A 90 7.37 -9.59 0.70
N VAL A 91 7.85 -10.48 -0.16
CA VAL A 91 8.97 -10.22 -1.08
C VAL A 91 8.49 -10.33 -2.52
N GLY A 92 8.94 -9.39 -3.35
CA GLY A 92 8.70 -9.45 -4.79
C GLY A 92 9.18 -8.19 -5.50
N PRO A 93 9.38 -8.23 -6.82
CA PRO A 93 9.80 -7.06 -7.58
C PRO A 93 8.81 -5.89 -7.50
N SER A 94 9.23 -4.70 -7.94
CA SER A 94 8.32 -3.55 -8.06
C SER A 94 7.17 -3.86 -9.03
N GLY A 95 5.95 -3.47 -8.66
CA GLY A 95 4.74 -3.72 -9.46
C GLY A 95 4.08 -5.09 -9.27
N TYR A 96 4.57 -5.94 -8.37
CA TYR A 96 4.05 -7.32 -8.18
C TYR A 96 2.95 -7.41 -7.12
N GLY A 97 2.35 -6.27 -6.73
CA GLY A 97 1.22 -6.24 -5.81
C GLY A 97 1.56 -6.43 -4.33
N LYS A 98 2.81 -6.19 -3.90
CA LYS A 98 3.20 -6.23 -2.48
C LYS A 98 2.30 -5.36 -1.60
N THR A 99 2.22 -4.07 -1.93
CA THR A 99 1.37 -3.11 -1.21
C THR A 99 -0.10 -3.51 -1.25
N PHE A 100 -0.58 -4.06 -2.37
CA PHE A 100 -1.95 -4.58 -2.45
C PHE A 100 -2.20 -5.69 -1.42
N ARG A 101 -1.28 -6.66 -1.29
CA ARG A 101 -1.37 -7.72 -0.27
C ARG A 101 -1.29 -7.17 1.15
N ALA A 102 -0.45 -6.18 1.39
CA ALA A 102 -0.33 -5.54 2.70
C ALA A 102 -1.60 -4.78 3.09
N ILE A 103 -2.24 -4.12 2.12
CA ILE A 103 -3.55 -3.48 2.29
C ILE A 103 -4.60 -4.52 2.71
N ASP A 104 -4.60 -5.73 2.13
CA ASP A 104 -5.52 -6.79 2.55
C ASP A 104 -5.31 -7.19 4.02
N TYR A 105 -4.07 -7.31 4.49
CA TYR A 105 -3.79 -7.56 5.91
C TYR A 105 -4.25 -6.41 6.80
N ALA A 106 -4.00 -5.15 6.39
CA ALA A 106 -4.46 -3.96 7.09
C ALA A 106 -5.99 -3.92 7.23
N LEU A 107 -6.72 -4.13 6.13
CA LEU A 107 -8.18 -4.16 6.12
C LEU A 107 -8.75 -5.26 7.03
N ASN A 108 -8.12 -6.44 7.05
CA ASN A 108 -8.55 -7.52 7.94
C ASN A 108 -8.29 -7.22 9.41
N ALA A 109 -7.16 -6.61 9.75
CA ALA A 109 -6.89 -6.15 11.11
C ALA A 109 -7.91 -5.10 11.57
N LEU A 110 -8.20 -4.09 10.73
CA LEU A 110 -9.21 -3.08 11.01
C LEU A 110 -10.61 -3.70 11.20
N ARG A 111 -10.98 -4.67 10.37
CA ARG A 111 -12.25 -5.41 10.49
C ARG A 111 -12.36 -6.19 11.81
N GLN A 112 -11.23 -6.64 12.37
CA GLN A 112 -11.15 -7.30 13.67
C GLN A 112 -11.09 -6.31 14.84
N GLY A 113 -11.16 -5.00 14.59
CA GLY A 113 -11.02 -3.96 15.61
C GLY A 113 -9.58 -3.74 16.06
N LYS A 114 -8.58 -4.31 15.37
CA LYS A 114 -7.17 -4.08 15.66
C LYS A 114 -6.71 -2.77 15.02
N PRO A 115 -6.02 -1.88 15.77
CA PRO A 115 -5.38 -0.72 15.17
C PRO A 115 -4.35 -1.10 14.12
N VAL A 116 -4.16 -0.23 13.13
CA VAL A 116 -3.17 -0.41 12.06
C VAL A 116 -2.29 0.83 11.98
N HIS A 117 -0.99 0.63 12.01
CA HIS A 117 0.01 1.67 11.73
C HIS A 117 0.80 1.28 10.50
N VAL A 118 0.96 2.21 9.55
CA VAL A 118 1.71 1.99 8.31
C VAL A 118 2.88 2.96 8.27
N LEU A 119 4.08 2.45 8.06
CA LEU A 119 5.24 3.22 7.63
C LEU A 119 5.38 3.05 6.12
N ASP A 120 5.09 4.10 5.37
CA ASP A 120 5.00 4.09 3.91
C ASP A 120 6.12 4.96 3.31
N ILE A 121 6.75 4.46 2.25
CA ILE A 121 7.64 5.23 1.36
C ILE A 121 7.10 5.00 -0.04
N GLY A 122 6.63 6.07 -0.69
CA GLY A 122 6.02 6.01 -2.03
C GLY A 122 4.53 6.35 -2.09
N ARG A 123 3.92 6.80 -0.99
CA ARG A 123 2.54 7.35 -0.92
C ARG A 123 1.45 6.36 -1.32
N SER A 124 1.70 5.06 -1.19
CA SER A 124 0.82 4.00 -1.67
C SER A 124 -0.46 3.86 -0.84
N TYR A 125 -0.45 4.31 0.42
CA TYR A 125 -1.57 4.12 1.36
C TYR A 125 -2.49 5.34 1.51
N TRP A 126 -2.24 6.44 0.79
CA TRP A 126 -3.11 7.63 0.84
C TRP A 126 -4.56 7.29 0.49
N HIS A 127 -4.76 6.54 -0.59
CA HIS A 127 -6.09 6.12 -1.03
C HIS A 127 -6.78 5.21 -0.02
N LEU A 128 -6.03 4.32 0.64
CA LEU A 128 -6.57 3.48 1.72
C LEU A 128 -7.10 4.38 2.83
N CYS A 129 -6.25 5.25 3.39
CA CYS A 129 -6.59 6.14 4.50
C CYS A 129 -7.81 7.02 4.18
N ARG A 130 -7.87 7.59 2.97
CA ARG A 130 -9.01 8.41 2.55
C ARG A 130 -10.31 7.61 2.39
N THR A 131 -10.22 6.34 1.96
CA THR A 131 -11.39 5.51 1.66
C THR A 131 -11.98 4.87 2.92
N VAL A 132 -11.13 4.33 3.79
CA VAL A 132 -11.56 3.63 5.02
C VAL A 132 -11.62 4.54 6.23
N GLY A 133 -11.02 5.73 6.12
CA GLY A 133 -10.79 6.67 7.20
C GLY A 133 -9.55 6.36 8.03
N GLY A 134 -9.11 7.34 8.81
CA GLY A 134 -7.88 7.26 9.60
C GLY A 134 -7.15 8.60 9.65
N THR A 135 -5.87 8.56 10.00
CA THR A 135 -4.97 9.71 9.99
C THR A 135 -3.83 9.46 9.00
N TYR A 136 -3.64 10.37 8.05
CA TYR A 136 -2.53 10.39 7.11
C TYR A 136 -1.55 11.48 7.53
N SER A 137 -0.37 11.09 7.98
CA SER A 137 0.66 12.01 8.49
C SER A 137 1.77 12.12 7.46
N THR A 138 2.03 13.33 6.97
CA THR A 138 3.13 13.63 6.04
C THR A 138 4.23 14.38 6.75
N PHE A 139 5.47 14.17 6.30
CA PHE A 139 6.65 14.81 6.87
C PHE A 139 7.36 15.62 5.79
N ALA A 140 7.56 16.91 6.03
CA ALA A 140 8.39 17.73 5.16
C ALA A 140 9.87 17.46 5.41
N ARG A 141 10.72 17.96 4.51
CA ARG A 141 12.17 17.74 4.55
C ARG A 141 12.86 18.33 5.77
N ASP A 142 12.25 19.32 6.40
CA ASP A 142 12.70 19.93 7.66
C ASP A 142 12.25 19.14 8.90
N GLY A 143 11.58 18.00 8.72
CA GLY A 143 11.02 17.18 9.78
C GLY A 143 9.66 17.67 10.30
N SER A 144 9.11 18.76 9.76
CA SER A 144 7.78 19.22 10.17
C SER A 144 6.71 18.22 9.73
N ARG A 145 5.77 17.94 10.63
CA ARG A 145 4.68 16.98 10.44
C ARG A 145 3.36 17.68 10.20
N SER A 146 2.56 17.15 9.28
CA SER A 146 1.18 17.56 9.03
C SER A 146 0.28 16.34 9.00
N ASP A 147 -0.85 16.42 9.71
CA ASP A 147 -1.80 15.32 9.86
C ASP A 147 -3.12 15.65 9.17
N GLU A 148 -3.54 14.79 8.23
CA GLU A 148 -4.84 14.85 7.57
C GLU A 148 -5.73 13.72 8.11
N ARG A 149 -6.87 14.08 8.71
CA ARG A 149 -7.79 13.10 9.30
C ARG A 149 -9.00 12.84 8.40
N HIS A 150 -9.21 11.59 8.06
CA HIS A 150 -10.29 11.10 7.18
C HIS A 150 -11.35 10.26 7.91
N GLY A 151 -11.58 10.50 9.20
CA GLY A 151 -12.60 9.77 9.98
C GLY A 151 -12.06 9.26 11.32
N ASN A 152 -12.65 8.17 11.81
CA ASN A 152 -12.39 7.63 13.14
C ASN A 152 -11.87 6.18 13.14
N THR A 153 -11.60 5.61 11.97
CA THR A 153 -10.99 4.29 11.85
C THR A 153 -9.60 4.31 12.49
N PRO A 154 -9.21 3.29 13.28
CA PRO A 154 -7.91 3.25 13.95
C PRO A 154 -6.79 2.85 12.97
N LEU A 155 -6.68 3.60 11.87
CA LEU A 155 -5.64 3.50 10.86
C LEU A 155 -4.79 4.77 10.91
N VAL A 156 -3.49 4.62 11.09
CA VAL A 156 -2.52 5.71 10.99
C VAL A 156 -1.51 5.35 9.90
N VAL A 157 -1.33 6.24 8.94
CA VAL A 157 -0.32 6.11 7.89
C VAL A 157 0.70 7.22 8.06
N PHE A 158 1.97 6.86 8.17
CA PHE A 158 3.10 7.78 8.17
C PHE A 158 3.76 7.71 6.79
N GLU A 159 3.68 8.82 6.05
CA GLU A 159 4.24 8.99 4.70
C GLU A 159 5.64 9.58 4.79
N LEU A 160 6.65 8.76 4.51
CA LEU A 160 8.04 9.04 4.84
C LEU A 160 8.92 9.34 3.62
N GLU A 161 8.37 9.39 2.40
CA GLU A 161 9.10 9.60 1.15
C GLU A 161 10.02 10.84 1.22
N ASP A 162 9.49 11.96 1.70
CA ASP A 162 10.23 13.23 1.74
C ASP A 162 11.35 13.24 2.81
N LEU A 163 11.35 12.30 3.76
CA LEU A 163 12.42 12.12 4.75
C LEU A 163 13.58 11.26 4.24
N VAL A 164 13.42 10.55 3.13
CA VAL A 164 14.47 9.67 2.60
C VAL A 164 15.71 10.50 2.23
N GLY A 165 16.82 10.23 2.92
CA GLY A 165 18.10 10.91 2.65
C GLY A 165 18.24 12.29 3.31
N GLN A 166 17.28 12.72 4.14
CA GLN A 166 17.40 13.97 4.90
C GLN A 166 18.40 13.86 6.07
N PRO A 167 18.86 14.98 6.66
CA PRO A 167 19.70 14.99 7.86
C PRO A 167 19.06 14.29 9.08
N GLU A 168 19.87 13.92 10.07
CA GLU A 168 19.46 13.15 11.26
C GLU A 168 18.38 13.87 12.09
N ASP A 169 18.48 15.19 12.21
CA ASP A 169 17.54 16.09 12.85
C ASP A 169 16.13 15.99 12.26
N ALA A 170 16.00 15.94 10.93
CA ALA A 170 14.70 15.73 10.27
C ALA A 170 14.15 14.30 10.47
N ARG A 171 15.03 13.31 10.66
CA ARG A 171 14.66 11.88 10.85
C ARG A 171 14.14 11.55 12.25
N THR A 172 14.50 12.33 13.27
CA THR A 172 13.96 12.16 14.64
C THR A 172 12.45 12.40 14.72
N SER A 173 11.84 12.94 13.67
CA SER A 173 10.40 13.19 13.57
C SER A 173 9.56 11.92 13.38
N VAL A 174 10.17 10.78 13.01
CA VAL A 174 9.40 9.55 12.76
C VAL A 174 8.79 9.06 14.08
N PRO A 175 7.45 9.00 14.19
CA PRO A 175 6.76 8.82 15.47
C PRO A 175 6.63 7.32 15.82
N VAL A 176 7.76 6.62 15.91
CA VAL A 176 7.80 5.19 16.27
C VAL A 176 7.17 4.93 17.65
N ASN A 177 7.22 5.90 18.56
CA ASN A 177 6.61 5.82 19.88
C ASN A 177 5.07 5.98 19.86
N GLU A 178 4.49 6.44 18.75
CA GLU A 178 3.04 6.56 18.58
C GLU A 178 2.39 5.29 18.02
N ILE A 179 3.19 4.27 17.69
CA ILE A 179 2.67 2.98 17.22
C ILE A 179 1.95 2.31 18.39
N ALA A 180 0.65 2.09 18.23
CA ALA A 180 -0.16 1.52 19.29
C ALA A 180 0.32 0.10 19.65
N PRO A 181 0.41 -0.24 20.95
CA PRO A 181 0.67 -1.60 21.38
C PRO A 181 -0.35 -2.56 20.78
N THR A 182 0.06 -3.78 20.44
CA THR A 182 -0.81 -4.82 19.83
C THR A 182 -1.36 -4.51 18.43
N ALA A 183 -1.02 -3.35 17.84
CA ALA A 183 -1.42 -3.02 16.49
C ALA A 183 -0.82 -3.96 15.44
N LEU A 184 -1.42 -3.96 14.24
CA LEU A 184 -0.72 -4.42 13.05
C LEU A 184 0.19 -3.28 12.57
N LEU A 185 1.50 -3.52 12.57
CA LEU A 185 2.49 -2.63 11.97
C LEU A 185 2.77 -3.08 10.54
N VAL A 186 2.54 -2.21 9.57
CA VAL A 186 2.95 -2.42 8.18
C VAL A 186 4.17 -1.56 7.91
N VAL A 187 5.24 -2.17 7.42
CA VAL A 187 6.46 -1.46 7.00
C VAL A 187 6.63 -1.69 5.51
N ASP A 188 6.26 -0.70 4.70
CA ASP A 188 6.47 -0.72 3.26
C ASP A 188 7.91 -0.33 2.91
N GLU A 189 8.44 -0.84 1.81
CA GLU A 189 9.80 -0.52 1.35
C GLU A 189 10.87 -0.68 2.45
N LEU A 190 10.85 -1.81 3.16
CA LEU A 190 11.70 -2.10 4.33
C LEU A 190 13.19 -1.80 4.11
N TRP A 191 13.70 -2.05 2.90
CA TRP A 191 15.10 -1.79 2.54
C TRP A 191 15.48 -0.29 2.52
N GLN A 192 14.50 0.61 2.45
CA GLN A 192 14.69 2.06 2.51
C GLN A 192 14.58 2.60 3.93
N MET A 193 13.93 1.88 4.84
CA MET A 193 13.67 2.35 6.21
C MET A 193 14.92 2.79 6.99
N PRO A 194 16.11 2.17 6.86
CA PRO A 194 17.33 2.69 7.50
C PRO A 194 17.67 4.14 7.12
N ARG A 195 17.29 4.56 5.91
CA ARG A 195 17.52 5.94 5.41
C ARG A 195 16.59 6.96 6.05
N VAL A 196 15.53 6.51 6.71
CA VAL A 196 14.56 7.37 7.39
C VAL A 196 14.70 7.24 8.91
N LEU A 197 14.97 6.03 9.43
CA LEU A 197 15.12 5.80 10.86
C LEU A 197 16.53 6.09 11.41
N GLY A 198 17.47 6.49 10.55
CA GLY A 198 18.77 7.01 10.97
C GLY A 198 19.84 5.95 11.27
N ALA A 199 19.49 4.67 11.39
CA ALA A 199 20.47 3.58 11.61
C ALA A 199 20.15 2.32 10.79
N PRO A 200 21.18 1.53 10.38
CA PRO A 200 21.02 0.26 9.65
C PRO A 200 20.05 -0.71 10.32
N ASP A 201 20.16 -0.88 11.65
CA ASP A 201 19.39 -1.85 12.43
C ASP A 201 18.11 -1.28 13.04
N ALA A 202 17.82 0.01 12.83
CA ALA A 202 16.63 0.64 13.41
C ALA A 202 15.30 -0.03 12.99
N PRO A 203 15.08 -0.45 11.73
CA PRO A 203 13.86 -1.17 11.36
C PRO A 203 13.75 -2.52 12.08
N LYS A 204 14.87 -3.20 12.31
CA LYS A 204 14.91 -4.47 13.05
C LYS A 204 14.46 -4.24 14.49
N HIS A 205 15.13 -3.34 15.22
CA HIS A 205 14.81 -3.05 16.62
C HIS A 205 13.37 -2.55 16.80
N LEU A 206 12.86 -1.76 15.85
CA LEU A 206 11.47 -1.31 15.85
C LEU A 206 10.50 -2.50 15.81
N VAL A 207 10.71 -3.43 14.89
CA VAL A 207 9.83 -4.59 14.74
C VAL A 207 9.94 -5.53 15.94
N GLU A 208 11.15 -5.77 16.45
CA GLU A 208 11.37 -6.59 17.66
C GLU A 208 10.66 -6.00 18.88
N ALA A 209 10.82 -4.69 19.11
CA ALA A 209 10.13 -3.98 20.18
C ALA A 209 8.60 -4.07 20.01
N HIS A 210 8.09 -3.86 18.79
CA HIS A 210 6.66 -3.95 18.51
C HIS A 210 6.10 -5.36 18.79
N LEU A 211 6.80 -6.40 18.34
CA LEU A 211 6.42 -7.80 18.61
C LEU A 211 6.47 -8.10 20.12
N ALA A 212 7.42 -7.54 20.87
CA ALA A 212 7.48 -7.71 22.32
C ALA A 212 6.27 -7.11 23.05
N THR A 213 5.59 -6.11 22.46
CA THR A 213 4.37 -5.51 23.03
C THR A 213 3.07 -6.27 22.72
N GLY A 214 3.14 -7.42 22.03
CA GLY A 214 1.95 -8.14 21.60
C GLY A 214 1.47 -7.77 20.19
N GLY A 215 2.21 -6.95 19.44
CA GLY A 215 1.90 -6.54 18.08
C GLY A 215 2.13 -7.62 17.01
N SER A 216 1.56 -7.40 15.83
CA SER A 216 1.88 -8.15 14.60
C SER A 216 2.56 -7.22 13.59
N ALA A 217 3.33 -7.78 12.67
CA ALA A 217 4.03 -7.01 11.65
C ALA A 217 3.92 -7.61 10.25
N VAL A 218 3.74 -6.76 9.24
CA VAL A 218 3.84 -7.08 7.81
C VAL A 218 4.94 -6.22 7.21
N LEU A 219 5.96 -6.87 6.66
CA LEU A 219 7.16 -6.22 6.14
C LEU A 219 7.21 -6.43 4.62
N LEU A 220 7.42 -5.37 3.84
CA LEU A 220 7.48 -5.46 2.38
C LEU A 220 8.90 -5.15 1.93
N SER A 221 9.46 -6.00 1.09
CA SER A 221 10.79 -5.78 0.52
C SER A 221 10.83 -6.14 -0.96
N MET A 222 11.74 -5.52 -1.70
CA MET A 222 12.03 -5.93 -3.06
C MET A 222 12.79 -7.26 -3.09
N ASP A 223 12.65 -7.98 -4.20
CA ASP A 223 13.35 -9.25 -4.48
C ASP A 223 14.87 -9.10 -4.68
N ARG A 224 15.40 -7.87 -4.52
CA ARG A 224 16.84 -7.62 -4.46
C ARG A 224 17.34 -7.95 -3.06
N ILE A 225 17.77 -9.20 -2.91
CA ILE A 225 18.87 -9.54 -2.03
C ILE A 225 20.00 -8.52 -2.33
N LEU A 226 20.51 -7.87 -1.29
CA LEU A 226 21.68 -6.98 -1.34
C LEU A 226 22.78 -7.63 -2.21
N PRO A 227 23.58 -6.86 -2.97
CA PRO A 227 24.43 -7.40 -4.03
C PRO A 227 25.44 -8.49 -3.63
N ASN A 228 25.60 -8.82 -2.34
CA ASN A 228 26.34 -9.99 -1.81
C ASN A 228 25.74 -10.60 -0.51
N GLY A 229 24.45 -10.44 -0.19
CA GLY A 229 23.90 -10.77 1.14
C GLY A 229 23.20 -12.13 1.26
N PRO A 230 23.07 -12.71 2.49
CA PRO A 230 22.23 -13.87 2.73
C PRO A 230 20.76 -13.55 2.40
N LYS A 231 19.91 -14.59 2.22
CA LYS A 231 18.44 -14.46 2.12
C LYS A 231 17.94 -13.42 3.14
N PRO A 232 16.83 -12.70 2.89
CA PRO A 232 16.24 -11.80 3.88
C PRO A 232 15.62 -12.59 5.04
N HIS A 233 16.44 -13.34 5.77
CA HIS A 233 16.30 -13.45 7.20
C HIS A 233 16.66 -12.07 7.71
N LEU A 234 15.66 -11.18 7.79
CA LEU A 234 15.71 -10.22 8.88
C LEU A 234 15.74 -11.10 10.13
N ASP A 235 16.90 -11.19 10.77
CA ASP A 235 17.08 -11.91 12.02
C ASP A 235 16.40 -11.12 13.13
N ILE A 236 15.06 -11.08 13.06
CA ILE A 236 14.17 -10.44 14.02
C ILE A 236 13.99 -11.44 15.15
N GLU A 237 14.53 -11.09 16.31
CA GLU A 237 14.26 -11.79 17.55
C GLU A 237 12.77 -11.65 17.89
N SER A 238 12.11 -12.78 18.11
CA SER A 238 10.72 -12.79 18.53
C SER A 238 10.47 -14.00 19.41
N GLY A 239 9.52 -13.88 20.33
CA GLY A 239 9.09 -15.02 21.14
C GLY A 239 8.66 -16.21 20.28
N SER A 240 8.80 -17.43 20.81
CA SER A 240 8.42 -18.68 20.11
C SER A 240 6.93 -18.76 19.74
N ALA A 241 6.09 -17.92 20.36
CA ALA A 241 4.67 -17.79 20.08
C ALA A 241 4.37 -17.06 18.75
N VAL A 242 5.28 -16.20 18.26
CA VAL A 242 5.06 -15.41 17.03
C VAL A 242 5.11 -16.31 15.81
N ARG A 243 4.04 -16.32 15.02
CA ARG A 243 4.02 -17.07 13.76
C ARG A 243 4.79 -16.30 12.69
N ARG A 244 5.78 -16.93 12.07
CA ARG A 244 6.52 -16.35 10.95
C ARG A 244 5.98 -16.88 9.62
N SER A 245 5.88 -16.02 8.62
CA SER A 245 5.48 -16.41 7.26
C SER A 245 6.24 -15.60 6.22
N LEU A 246 6.63 -16.25 5.13
CA LEU A 246 7.24 -15.64 3.96
C LEU A 246 6.28 -15.77 2.79
N VAL A 247 5.92 -14.65 2.18
CA VAL A 247 5.09 -14.57 0.98
C VAL A 247 5.95 -14.06 -0.15
N GLN A 248 6.31 -14.95 -1.07
CA GLN A 248 7.01 -14.57 -2.30
C GLN A 248 5.99 -14.35 -3.41
N LEU A 249 6.03 -13.18 -4.03
CA LEU A 249 5.16 -12.81 -5.14
C LEU A 249 5.90 -12.99 -6.46
N ASP A 250 5.46 -13.97 -7.24
CA ASP A 250 5.97 -14.23 -8.57
C ASP A 250 5.13 -13.52 -9.64
N ARG A 251 5.69 -13.41 -10.85
CA ARG A 251 5.00 -12.81 -11.99
C ARG A 251 3.86 -13.75 -12.40
N ILE A 252 2.63 -13.26 -12.37
CA ILE A 252 1.46 -13.96 -12.93
C ILE A 252 1.59 -13.99 -14.45
#